data_AF-A0A9Q1DW36-F1
#
_entry.id   AF-A0A9Q1DW36-F1
#
_cell.length_a   1.000
_cell.length_b   1.000
_cell.length_c   1.000
_cell.angle_alpha   90.00
_cell.angle_beta   90.00
_cell.angle_gamma   90.00
#
_symmetry.space_group_name_H-M   'P 1'
#
loop_
_entity.id
_entity.type
_entity.pdbx_description
1 polymer ?
#
loop_
_entity_poly.entity_id
_entity_poly.type
_entity_poly.pdbx_seq_one_letter_code
_entity_poly.pdbx_strand_id
1 'polypeptide(L)'
;MDEKKLLESAARTEKTAEESAESMASCSGLAAAELGAVGGVESKVDTLLQDAVRLKTEGNARYREKRIRAAIGQYHRALLVLRGLDCDVTAAIQGFGPQLPTLTPKQEQLLRNTQVDCYNNLAACLLQRECVDYARVQEYSLRVLQRRAGDVKALYRAGVAALELGDAQTARHYLGQASRGQPNDPNVRRYLLRAEERLSSDYQREKALYKGMFGKQKDEAGGGGVESEVTQN
;
A
#
# COMPACT_ATOMS: atom_id res chain seq x y z
N MET A 1 9.02 2.97 22.51
CA MET A 1 9.04 1.50 22.74
C MET A 1 7.71 0.86 22.36
N ASP A 2 6.62 1.63 22.30
CA ASP A 2 5.27 1.10 22.05
C ASP A 2 4.92 0.86 20.57
N GLU A 3 5.53 1.56 19.60
CA GLU A 3 5.25 1.40 18.15
C GLU A 3 5.57 0.01 17.58
N LYS A 4 6.68 -0.62 17.97
CA LYS A 4 7.00 -2.00 17.54
C LYS A 4 5.98 -3.02 18.05
N LYS A 5 5.45 -2.83 19.26
CA LYS A 5 4.43 -3.70 19.87
C LYS A 5 3.09 -3.65 19.14
N LEU A 6 2.84 -2.58 18.39
CA LEU A 6 1.59 -2.30 17.69
C LEU A 6 1.57 -2.83 16.25
N LEU A 7 2.70 -2.76 15.57
CA LEU A 7 2.89 -3.50 14.32
C LEU A 7 2.82 -5.01 14.58
N GLU A 8 3.33 -5.49 15.71
CA GLU A 8 3.16 -6.88 16.15
C GLU A 8 1.71 -7.23 16.51
N SER A 9 0.90 -6.32 17.06
CA SER A 9 -0.52 -6.60 17.33
C SER A 9 -1.38 -6.59 16.07
N ALA A 10 -1.08 -5.70 15.11
CA ALA A 10 -1.71 -5.71 13.78
C ALA A 10 -1.37 -6.99 13.00
N ALA A 11 -0.12 -7.47 13.09
CA ALA A 11 0.31 -8.76 12.53
C ALA A 11 -0.41 -9.97 13.18
N ARG A 12 -0.80 -9.88 14.46
CA ARG A 12 -1.55 -10.93 15.17
C ARG A 12 -3.02 -10.98 14.74
N THR A 13 -3.66 -9.83 14.49
CA THR A 13 -5.02 -9.79 13.92
C THR A 13 -5.06 -10.25 12.46
N GLU A 14 -3.95 -10.09 11.73
CA GLU A 14 -3.80 -10.64 10.37
C GLU A 14 -3.77 -12.18 10.36
N LYS A 15 -3.16 -12.82 11.38
CA LYS A 15 -3.09 -14.28 11.51
C LYS A 15 -4.47 -14.94 11.60
N THR A 16 -5.39 -14.34 12.35
CA THR A 16 -6.74 -14.91 12.56
C THR A 16 -7.67 -14.80 11.35
N ALA A 17 -7.42 -13.85 10.43
CA ALA A 17 -8.28 -13.61 9.26
C ALA A 17 -7.80 -14.34 7.98
N GLU A 18 -6.50 -14.62 7.87
CA GLU A 18 -5.94 -15.41 6.75
C GLU A 18 -6.36 -16.89 6.84
N GLU A 19 -6.44 -17.44 8.05
CA GLU A 19 -6.95 -18.78 8.32
C GLU A 19 -8.44 -18.92 7.94
N SER A 20 -9.24 -17.86 8.04
CA SER A 20 -10.67 -17.89 7.69
C SER A 20 -10.89 -17.85 6.17
N ALA A 21 -10.08 -17.07 5.43
CA ALA A 21 -10.22 -16.91 3.99
C ALA A 21 -9.71 -18.12 3.18
N GLU A 22 -8.68 -18.82 3.65
CA GLU A 22 -8.18 -20.04 2.99
C GLU A 22 -9.11 -21.25 3.19
N SER A 23 -9.92 -21.28 4.27
CA SER A 23 -10.89 -22.36 4.50
C SER A 23 -12.03 -22.43 3.46
N MET A 24 -12.36 -21.30 2.81
CA MET A 24 -13.40 -21.23 1.78
C MET A 24 -12.92 -21.57 0.37
N ALA A 25 -11.60 -21.67 0.14
CA ALA A 25 -11.04 -21.95 -1.19
C ALA A 25 -10.89 -23.46 -1.49
N SER A 26 -11.21 -24.34 -0.54
CA SER A 26 -11.08 -25.79 -0.68
C SER A 26 -12.40 -26.47 -1.01
N CYS A 27 -13.01 -26.16 -2.17
CA CYS A 27 -14.11 -26.94 -2.75
C CYS A 27 -14.25 -26.63 -4.25
N SER A 28 -13.54 -27.36 -5.10
CA SER A 28 -13.98 -27.65 -6.49
C SER A 28 -12.99 -28.62 -7.15
N GLY A 29 -13.27 -29.90 -6.98
CA GLY A 29 -12.63 -30.97 -7.74
C GLY A 29 -13.35 -31.24 -9.06
N LEU A 30 -12.53 -31.52 -10.08
CA LEU A 30 -12.73 -32.40 -11.24
C LEU A 30 -13.76 -32.03 -12.33
N ALA A 31 -13.25 -31.79 -13.54
CA ALA A 31 -13.67 -32.50 -14.76
C ALA A 31 -12.60 -32.32 -15.86
N ALA A 32 -12.15 -33.43 -16.44
CA ALA A 32 -11.29 -33.50 -17.62
C ALA A 32 -12.13 -33.51 -18.91
N ALA A 33 -11.65 -32.87 -19.97
CA ALA A 33 -11.85 -33.28 -21.37
C ALA A 33 -10.93 -32.47 -22.31
N GLU A 34 -10.45 -33.14 -23.36
CA GLU A 34 -9.39 -32.77 -24.29
C GLU A 34 -9.71 -31.65 -25.29
N LEU A 35 -8.67 -31.04 -25.89
CA LEU A 35 -8.40 -31.00 -27.36
C LEU A 35 -7.41 -29.88 -27.75
N GLY A 36 -6.48 -30.19 -28.67
CA GLY A 36 -5.93 -29.20 -29.63
C GLY A 36 -4.44 -28.85 -29.50
N ALA A 37 -3.63 -29.33 -30.45
CA ALA A 37 -2.19 -29.06 -30.57
C ALA A 37 -1.86 -27.64 -31.08
N VAL A 38 -2.17 -26.62 -30.26
CA VAL A 38 -1.51 -25.29 -30.23
C VAL A 38 -0.64 -25.16 -28.95
N GLY A 39 -0.60 -26.23 -28.15
CA GLY A 39 -0.27 -26.25 -26.73
C GLY A 39 1.19 -25.98 -26.34
N GLY A 40 2.10 -25.69 -27.25
CA GLY A 40 3.51 -25.44 -26.88
C GLY A 40 3.73 -24.10 -26.17
N VAL A 41 2.99 -23.06 -26.53
CA VAL A 41 3.10 -21.71 -25.94
C VAL A 41 2.09 -21.53 -24.82
N GLU A 42 0.85 -22.00 -24.99
CA GLU A 42 -0.17 -22.00 -23.93
C GLU A 42 0.29 -22.80 -22.71
N SER A 43 0.87 -24.00 -22.91
CA SER A 43 1.45 -24.78 -21.81
C SER A 43 2.59 -24.06 -21.08
N LYS A 44 3.41 -23.28 -21.80
CA LYS A 44 4.49 -22.49 -21.18
C LYS A 44 3.94 -21.35 -20.33
N VAL A 45 2.95 -20.62 -20.83
CA VAL A 45 2.28 -19.55 -20.08
C VAL A 45 1.63 -20.12 -18.82
N ASP A 46 0.89 -21.23 -18.94
CA ASP A 46 0.24 -21.88 -17.81
C ASP A 46 1.25 -22.37 -16.77
N THR A 47 2.37 -22.94 -17.22
CA THR A 47 3.46 -23.37 -16.32
C THR A 47 4.03 -22.19 -15.54
N LEU A 48 4.29 -21.05 -16.20
CA LEU A 48 4.81 -19.85 -15.56
C LEU A 48 3.81 -19.24 -14.55
N LEU A 49 2.52 -19.24 -14.89
CA LEU A 49 1.47 -18.79 -13.97
C LEU A 49 1.36 -19.71 -12.75
N GLN A 50 1.39 -21.02 -12.94
CA GLN A 50 1.39 -22.00 -11.86
C GLN A 50 2.65 -21.86 -10.98
N ASP A 51 3.82 -21.65 -11.57
CA ASP A 51 5.07 -21.40 -10.85
C ASP A 51 4.99 -20.12 -9.99
N ALA A 52 4.41 -19.03 -10.53
CA ALA A 52 4.22 -17.81 -9.77
C ALA A 52 3.24 -18.00 -8.59
N VAL A 53 2.15 -18.76 -8.79
CA VAL A 53 1.22 -19.12 -7.72
C VAL A 53 1.93 -19.96 -6.65
N ARG A 54 2.74 -20.95 -7.05
CA ARG A 54 3.53 -21.77 -6.11
C ARG A 54 4.46 -20.89 -5.28
N LEU A 55 5.22 -20.00 -5.92
CA LEU A 55 6.11 -19.06 -5.22
C LEU A 55 5.36 -18.15 -4.24
N LYS A 56 4.16 -17.66 -4.61
CA LYS A 56 3.29 -16.92 -3.69
C LYS A 56 2.94 -17.78 -2.46
N THR A 57 2.49 -19.01 -2.67
CA THR A 57 2.09 -19.90 -1.56
C THR A 57 3.26 -20.27 -0.66
N GLU A 58 4.46 -20.49 -1.20
CA GLU A 58 5.69 -20.68 -0.41
C GLU A 58 6.04 -19.42 0.39
N GLY A 59 5.82 -18.24 -0.19
CA GLY A 59 5.94 -16.96 0.51
C GLY A 59 5.01 -16.87 1.72
N ASN A 60 3.74 -17.25 1.55
CA ASN A 60 2.75 -17.28 2.63
C ASN A 60 3.16 -18.24 3.75
N ALA A 61 3.65 -19.44 3.39
CA ALA A 61 4.15 -20.40 4.37
C ALA A 61 5.32 -19.82 5.19
N ARG A 62 6.30 -19.20 4.53
CA ARG A 62 7.44 -18.54 5.21
C ARG A 62 7.01 -17.35 6.06
N TYR A 63 5.98 -16.62 5.64
CA TYR A 63 5.40 -15.53 6.41
C TYR A 63 4.80 -16.02 7.73
N ARG A 64 4.05 -17.14 7.69
CA ARG A 64 3.49 -17.78 8.89
C ARG A 64 4.57 -18.29 9.85
N GLU A 65 5.69 -18.76 9.30
CA GLU A 65 6.90 -19.13 10.07
C GLU A 65 7.68 -17.92 10.65
N LYS A 66 7.18 -16.68 10.45
CA LYS A 66 7.85 -15.42 10.82
C LYS A 66 9.20 -15.20 10.11
N ARG A 67 9.48 -15.93 9.03
CA ARG A 67 10.68 -15.75 8.19
C ARG A 67 10.44 -14.65 7.17
N ILE A 68 10.24 -13.42 7.65
CA ILE A 68 9.79 -12.27 6.84
C ILE A 68 10.71 -11.98 5.66
N ARG A 69 12.04 -12.00 5.86
CA ARG A 69 13.01 -11.76 4.77
C ARG A 69 12.89 -12.82 3.66
N ALA A 70 12.70 -14.08 4.04
CA ALA A 70 12.57 -15.18 3.08
C ALA A 70 11.23 -15.16 2.35
N ALA A 71 10.17 -14.68 3.00
CA ALA A 71 8.86 -14.45 2.38
C ALA A 71 8.92 -13.34 1.31
N ILE A 72 9.53 -12.19 1.65
CA ILE A 72 9.76 -11.08 0.70
C ILE A 72 10.48 -11.56 -0.56
N GLY A 73 11.53 -12.37 -0.41
CA GLY A 73 12.26 -12.94 -1.54
C GLY A 73 11.38 -13.78 -2.46
N GLN A 74 10.48 -14.61 -1.91
CA GLN A 74 9.58 -15.44 -2.71
C GLN A 74 8.53 -14.62 -3.45
N TYR A 75 7.92 -13.62 -2.80
CA TYR A 75 6.96 -12.74 -3.47
C TYR A 75 7.59 -11.93 -4.60
N HIS A 76 8.82 -11.43 -4.42
CA HIS A 76 9.55 -10.78 -5.50
C HIS A 76 9.87 -11.75 -6.64
N ARG A 77 10.27 -12.98 -6.35
CA ARG A 77 10.50 -14.00 -7.37
C ARG A 77 9.21 -14.32 -8.14
N ALA A 78 8.07 -14.41 -7.47
CA ALA A 78 6.78 -14.58 -8.11
C ALA A 78 6.47 -13.42 -9.08
N LEU A 79 6.64 -12.17 -8.62
CA LEU A 79 6.44 -10.99 -9.47
C LEU A 79 7.40 -10.94 -10.68
N LEU A 80 8.64 -11.41 -10.52
CA LEU A 80 9.60 -11.49 -11.64
C LEU A 80 9.15 -12.49 -12.70
N VAL A 81 8.61 -13.65 -12.30
CA VAL A 81 8.02 -14.62 -13.24
C VAL A 81 6.83 -14.01 -13.98
N LEU A 82 5.94 -13.31 -13.26
CA LEU A 82 4.77 -12.68 -13.86
C LEU A 82 5.12 -11.51 -14.79
N ARG A 83 6.20 -10.76 -14.50
CA ARG A 83 6.64 -9.65 -15.36
C ARG A 83 7.01 -10.11 -16.77
N GLY A 84 7.46 -11.35 -16.94
CA GLY A 84 7.72 -11.93 -18.27
C GLY A 84 6.46 -12.19 -19.09
N LEU A 85 5.28 -12.13 -18.46
CA LEU A 85 3.97 -12.35 -19.06
C LEU A 85 3.14 -11.05 -19.18
N ASP A 86 3.55 -9.97 -18.51
CA ASP A 86 2.84 -8.68 -18.50
C ASP A 86 3.00 -7.91 -19.81
N CYS A 87 1.98 -7.94 -20.65
CA CYS A 87 1.88 -7.15 -21.87
C CYS A 87 2.11 -5.64 -21.66
N ASP A 88 1.58 -5.05 -20.56
CA ASP A 88 1.65 -3.60 -20.26
C ASP A 88 3.09 -3.08 -20.07
N VAL A 89 3.98 -3.87 -19.45
CA VAL A 89 5.38 -3.48 -19.16
C VAL A 89 6.27 -3.69 -20.39
N THR A 90 6.00 -4.74 -21.15
CA THR A 90 6.74 -5.04 -22.38
C THR A 90 6.34 -4.15 -23.54
N ALA A 91 5.11 -3.59 -23.54
CA ALA A 91 4.66 -2.59 -24.51
C ALA A 91 5.48 -1.30 -24.51
N ALA A 92 5.98 -0.88 -23.35
CA ALA A 92 6.92 0.24 -23.26
C ALA A 92 8.32 -0.06 -23.84
N ILE A 93 8.62 -1.34 -24.15
CA ILE A 93 9.92 -1.84 -24.64
C ILE A 93 9.79 -2.37 -26.10
N GLN A 94 8.58 -2.35 -26.69
CA GLN A 94 8.18 -2.94 -27.98
C GLN A 94 8.84 -2.34 -29.25
N GLY A 95 10.00 -1.71 -29.14
CA GLY A 95 10.91 -1.52 -30.28
C GLY A 95 11.79 -2.74 -30.56
N PHE A 96 12.01 -3.63 -29.58
CA PHE A 96 12.96 -4.75 -29.70
C PHE A 96 12.49 -5.99 -28.91
N GLY A 97 11.71 -6.89 -29.52
CA GLY A 97 11.43 -8.21 -28.94
C GLY A 97 10.35 -9.02 -29.65
N PRO A 98 10.38 -10.37 -29.54
CA PRO A 98 9.35 -11.24 -30.11
C PRO A 98 7.97 -10.98 -29.47
N GLN A 99 6.92 -11.05 -30.29
CA GLN A 99 5.52 -10.89 -29.91
C GLN A 99 5.18 -11.78 -28.69
N LEU A 100 4.72 -11.17 -27.60
CA LEU A 100 4.32 -11.90 -26.39
C LEU A 100 3.11 -12.81 -26.71
N PRO A 101 2.94 -13.94 -25.99
CA PRO A 101 1.76 -14.78 -26.14
C PRO A 101 0.49 -13.98 -25.83
N THR A 102 -0.51 -14.05 -26.69
CA THR A 102 -1.84 -13.51 -26.39
C THR A 102 -2.42 -14.29 -25.21
N LEU A 103 -2.50 -13.66 -24.04
CA LEU A 103 -3.07 -14.29 -22.85
C LEU A 103 -4.58 -14.44 -23.02
N THR A 104 -5.11 -15.59 -22.62
CA THR A 104 -6.55 -15.75 -22.46
C THR A 104 -7.05 -14.87 -21.30
N PRO A 105 -8.32 -14.42 -21.32
CA PRO A 105 -8.87 -13.60 -20.23
C PRO A 105 -8.72 -14.26 -18.84
N LYS A 106 -8.81 -15.59 -18.78
CA LYS A 106 -8.62 -16.36 -17.55
C LYS A 106 -7.17 -16.32 -17.05
N GLN A 107 -6.20 -16.48 -17.95
CA GLN A 107 -4.77 -16.37 -17.63
C GLN A 107 -4.40 -14.96 -17.18
N GLU A 108 -4.91 -13.94 -17.88
CA GLU A 108 -4.70 -12.54 -17.51
C GLU A 108 -5.28 -12.23 -16.13
N GLN A 109 -6.48 -12.72 -15.84
CA GLN A 109 -7.09 -12.55 -14.52
C GLN A 109 -6.26 -13.25 -13.42
N LEU A 110 -5.77 -14.48 -13.67
CA LEU A 110 -4.90 -15.20 -12.73
C LEU A 110 -3.59 -14.46 -12.49
N LEU A 111 -2.96 -13.95 -13.55
CA LEU A 111 -1.76 -13.13 -13.50
C LEU A 111 -2.00 -11.92 -12.60
N ARG A 112 -3.00 -11.11 -12.93
CA ARG A 112 -3.29 -9.85 -12.24
C ARG A 112 -3.66 -10.09 -10.77
N ASN A 113 -4.46 -11.13 -10.49
CA ASN A 113 -4.77 -11.51 -9.11
C ASN A 113 -3.53 -11.93 -8.32
N THR A 114 -2.65 -12.73 -8.92
CA THR A 114 -1.42 -13.17 -8.27
C THR A 114 -0.47 -12.00 -8.00
N GLN A 115 -0.35 -11.05 -8.93
CA GLN A 115 0.40 -9.80 -8.70
C GLN A 115 -0.15 -9.00 -7.53
N VAL A 116 -1.47 -8.77 -7.51
CA VAL A 116 -2.12 -8.00 -6.46
C VAL A 116 -1.91 -8.64 -5.10
N ASP A 117 -2.09 -9.97 -5.00
CA ASP A 117 -1.82 -10.70 -3.76
C ASP A 117 -0.35 -10.55 -3.30
N CYS A 118 0.60 -10.69 -4.23
CA CYS A 118 2.03 -10.52 -3.94
C CYS A 118 2.36 -9.10 -3.45
N TYR A 119 1.82 -8.05 -4.07
CA TYR A 119 2.02 -6.68 -3.60
C TYR A 119 1.41 -6.45 -2.22
N ASN A 120 0.22 -6.99 -1.97
CA ASN A 120 -0.45 -6.87 -0.68
C ASN A 120 0.36 -7.53 0.44
N ASN A 121 0.90 -8.72 0.17
CA ASN A 121 1.72 -9.48 1.12
C ASN A 121 3.11 -8.85 1.32
N LEU A 122 3.70 -8.27 0.27
CA LEU A 122 4.94 -7.50 0.38
C LEU A 122 4.77 -6.27 1.27
N ALA A 123 3.68 -5.51 1.07
CA ALA A 123 3.37 -4.36 1.92
C ALA A 123 3.24 -4.77 3.39
N ALA A 124 2.55 -5.88 3.68
CA ALA A 124 2.44 -6.45 5.02
C ALA A 124 3.82 -6.83 5.61
N CYS A 125 4.64 -7.55 4.83
CA CYS A 125 5.98 -7.95 5.26
C CYS A 125 6.89 -6.76 5.56
N LEU A 126 6.84 -5.71 4.75
CA LEU A 126 7.66 -4.51 4.93
C LEU A 126 7.31 -3.77 6.24
N LEU A 127 6.03 -3.71 6.60
CA LEU A 127 5.58 -3.12 7.87
C LEU A 127 6.07 -3.90 9.10
N GLN A 128 6.41 -5.18 8.98
CA GLN A 128 6.94 -5.99 10.08
C GLN A 128 8.46 -5.92 10.24
N ARG A 129 9.17 -5.24 9.33
CA ARG A 129 10.62 -5.09 9.42
C ARG A 129 11.00 -4.09 10.50
N GLU A 130 12.20 -4.24 11.06
CA GLU A 130 12.72 -3.30 12.06
C GLU A 130 12.93 -1.90 11.51
N CYS A 131 13.40 -1.81 10.26
CA CYS A 131 13.47 -0.59 9.49
C CYS A 131 12.44 -0.69 8.36
N VAL A 132 11.35 0.07 8.50
CA VAL A 132 10.23 0.07 7.55
C VAL A 132 10.49 1.09 6.45
N ASP A 133 10.36 0.65 5.21
CA ASP A 133 10.39 1.52 4.04
C ASP A 133 8.95 1.92 3.70
N TYR A 134 8.47 3.01 4.30
CA TYR A 134 7.09 3.46 4.12
C TYR A 134 6.79 3.91 2.70
N ALA A 135 7.78 4.41 1.96
CA ALA A 135 7.61 4.78 0.56
C ALA A 135 7.26 3.54 -0.29
N ARG A 136 7.97 2.42 -0.10
CA ARG A 136 7.63 1.16 -0.77
C ARG A 136 6.31 0.56 -0.31
N VAL A 137 5.99 0.64 0.98
CA VAL A 137 4.69 0.18 1.49
C VAL A 137 3.55 0.95 0.82
N GLN A 138 3.69 2.28 0.69
CA GLN A 138 2.72 3.11 0.01
C GLN A 138 2.59 2.72 -1.47
N GLU A 139 3.72 2.59 -2.19
CA GLU A 139 3.72 2.20 -3.61
C GLU A 139 3.00 0.86 -3.84
N TYR A 140 3.33 -0.18 -3.06
CA TYR A 140 2.70 -1.49 -3.20
C TYR A 140 1.22 -1.47 -2.84
N SER A 141 0.86 -0.74 -1.78
CA SER A 141 -0.55 -0.61 -1.38
C SER A 141 -1.37 0.11 -2.46
N LEU A 142 -0.83 1.16 -3.07
CA LEU A 142 -1.49 1.86 -4.17
C LEU A 142 -1.67 0.98 -5.41
N ARG A 143 -0.68 0.13 -5.75
CA ARG A 143 -0.82 -0.85 -6.83
C ARG A 143 -1.95 -1.85 -6.59
N VAL A 144 -2.15 -2.27 -5.35
CA VAL A 144 -3.30 -3.10 -4.96
C VAL A 144 -4.60 -2.33 -5.15
N LEU A 145 -4.67 -1.09 -4.66
CA LEU A 145 -5.87 -0.25 -4.73
C LEU A 145 -6.29 0.13 -6.16
N GLN A 146 -5.34 0.24 -7.09
CA GLN A 146 -5.63 0.45 -8.51
C GLN A 146 -6.50 -0.67 -9.10
N ARG A 147 -6.42 -1.88 -8.56
CA ARG A 147 -7.20 -3.04 -9.03
C ARG A 147 -8.33 -3.42 -8.08
N ARG A 148 -8.09 -3.31 -6.77
CA ARG A 148 -9.02 -3.62 -5.69
C ARG A 148 -9.20 -2.39 -4.80
N ALA A 149 -9.94 -1.39 -5.30
CA ALA A 149 -10.12 -0.10 -4.62
C ALA A 149 -10.74 -0.21 -3.21
N GLY A 150 -11.53 -1.27 -2.96
CA GLY A 150 -12.16 -1.54 -1.66
C GLY A 150 -11.35 -2.48 -0.75
N ASP A 151 -10.10 -2.82 -1.07
CA ASP A 151 -9.29 -3.69 -0.22
C ASP A 151 -8.94 -2.95 1.10
N VAL A 152 -9.64 -3.32 2.16
CA VAL A 152 -9.51 -2.69 3.49
C VAL A 152 -8.09 -2.79 4.03
N LYS A 153 -7.38 -3.89 3.75
CA LYS A 153 -6.00 -4.09 4.23
C LYS A 153 -5.05 -3.17 3.48
N ALA A 154 -5.19 -3.05 2.17
CA ALA A 154 -4.38 -2.14 1.38
C ALA A 154 -4.66 -0.66 1.72
N LEU A 155 -5.93 -0.30 1.96
CA LEU A 155 -6.33 1.04 2.44
C LEU A 155 -5.66 1.36 3.77
N TYR A 156 -5.71 0.44 4.73
CA TYR A 156 -5.05 0.61 6.03
C TYR A 156 -3.53 0.80 5.87
N ARG A 157 -2.87 -0.07 5.10
CA ARG A 157 -1.41 -0.01 4.88
C ARG A 157 -0.98 1.27 4.16
N ALA A 158 -1.73 1.70 3.15
CA ALA A 158 -1.50 2.97 2.46
C ALA A 158 -1.66 4.16 3.41
N GLY A 159 -2.68 4.13 4.26
CA GLY A 159 -2.94 5.18 5.25
C GLY A 159 -1.86 5.29 6.31
N VAL A 160 -1.42 4.16 6.87
CA VAL A 160 -0.29 4.12 7.81
C VAL A 160 0.98 4.66 7.14
N ALA A 161 1.31 4.19 5.94
CA ALA A 161 2.50 4.65 5.23
C ALA A 161 2.45 6.15 4.90
N ALA A 162 1.32 6.67 4.44
CA ALA A 162 1.15 8.09 4.16
C ALA A 162 1.36 8.95 5.42
N LEU A 163 0.86 8.50 6.58
CA LEU A 163 1.01 9.22 7.84
C LEU A 163 2.49 9.32 8.26
N GLU A 164 3.22 8.21 8.16
CA GLU A 164 4.64 8.15 8.52
C GLU A 164 5.54 8.93 7.53
N LEU A 165 5.09 9.09 6.29
CA LEU A 165 5.72 9.97 5.29
C LEU A 165 5.38 11.46 5.48
N GLY A 166 4.49 11.79 6.43
CA GLY A 166 4.10 13.16 6.77
C GLY A 166 2.89 13.70 6.00
N ASP A 167 2.24 12.89 5.15
CA ASP A 167 1.01 13.27 4.46
C ASP A 167 -0.23 12.84 5.27
N ALA A 168 -0.55 13.64 6.28
CA ALA A 168 -1.68 13.37 7.16
C ALA A 168 -3.05 13.51 6.47
N GLN A 169 -3.15 14.29 5.39
CA GLN A 169 -4.41 14.45 4.64
C GLN A 169 -4.76 13.15 3.91
N THR A 170 -3.80 12.62 3.15
CA THR A 170 -3.95 11.36 2.43
C THR A 170 -4.13 10.20 3.41
N ALA A 171 -3.40 10.21 4.53
CA ALA A 171 -3.58 9.22 5.59
C ALA A 171 -5.01 9.17 6.12
N ARG A 172 -5.58 10.31 6.51
CA ARG A 172 -6.97 10.40 6.99
C ARG A 172 -7.95 9.88 5.94
N HIS A 173 -7.74 10.20 4.67
CA HIS A 173 -8.60 9.73 3.59
C HIS A 173 -8.62 8.20 3.49
N TYR A 174 -7.45 7.54 3.43
CA TYR A 174 -7.39 6.09 3.33
C TYR A 174 -7.85 5.37 4.61
N LEU A 175 -7.46 5.86 5.79
CA LEU A 175 -7.87 5.29 7.07
C LEU A 175 -9.37 5.47 7.32
N GLY A 176 -9.96 6.57 6.87
CA GLY A 176 -11.40 6.78 6.92
C GLY A 176 -12.17 5.77 6.05
N GLN A 177 -11.65 5.44 4.87
CA GLN A 177 -12.21 4.37 4.03
C GLN A 177 -12.04 2.99 4.67
N ALA A 178 -10.86 2.70 5.22
CA ALA A 178 -10.60 1.45 5.92
C ALA A 178 -11.53 1.26 7.13
N SER A 179 -11.78 2.34 7.88
CA SER A 179 -12.69 2.37 9.03
C SER A 179 -14.13 2.03 8.65
N ARG A 180 -14.60 2.45 7.47
CA ARG A 180 -15.94 2.07 7.00
C ARG A 180 -16.05 0.57 6.71
N GLY A 181 -14.98 -0.05 6.24
CA GLY A 181 -14.95 -1.50 5.97
C GLY A 181 -14.78 -2.35 7.23
N GLN A 182 -14.01 -1.86 8.20
CA GLN A 182 -13.76 -2.54 9.49
C GLN A 182 -13.88 -1.55 10.66
N PRO A 183 -15.11 -1.13 11.03
CA PRO A 183 -15.34 -0.08 12.02
C PRO A 183 -14.90 -0.45 13.44
N ASN A 184 -14.78 -1.75 13.73
CA ASN A 184 -14.38 -2.26 15.04
C ASN A 184 -12.88 -2.52 15.17
N ASP A 185 -12.06 -2.24 14.14
CA ASP A 185 -10.62 -2.44 14.25
C ASP A 185 -9.98 -1.32 15.12
N PRO A 186 -9.44 -1.65 16.32
CA PRO A 186 -8.84 -0.66 17.19
C PRO A 186 -7.61 0.00 16.57
N ASN A 187 -6.87 -0.69 15.70
CA ASN A 187 -5.69 -0.16 15.05
C ASN A 187 -6.08 0.93 14.04
N VAL A 188 -7.08 0.66 13.20
CA VAL A 188 -7.59 1.63 12.22
C VAL A 188 -8.08 2.89 12.93
N ARG A 189 -8.89 2.73 13.98
CA ARG A 189 -9.40 3.88 14.76
C ARG A 189 -8.27 4.72 15.36
N ARG A 190 -7.25 4.06 15.91
CA ARG A 190 -6.11 4.74 16.53
C ARG A 190 -5.28 5.51 15.51
N TYR A 191 -4.95 4.91 14.37
CA TYR A 191 -4.19 5.60 13.33
C TYR A 191 -4.99 6.74 12.70
N LEU A 192 -6.31 6.59 12.56
CA LEU A 192 -7.19 7.65 12.08
C LEU A 192 -7.17 8.85 13.03
N LEU A 193 -7.28 8.61 14.34
CA LEU A 193 -7.18 9.67 15.35
C LEU A 193 -5.82 10.39 15.28
N ARG A 194 -4.71 9.65 15.18
CA ARG A 194 -3.37 10.25 15.04
C ARG A 194 -3.25 11.13 13.80
N ALA A 195 -3.87 10.72 12.68
CA ALA A 195 -3.89 11.54 11.47
C ALA A 195 -4.70 12.85 11.68
N GLU A 196 -5.85 12.78 12.35
CA GLU A 196 -6.68 13.95 12.66
C GLU A 196 -5.99 14.92 13.63
N GLU A 197 -5.31 14.40 14.66
CA GLU A 197 -4.52 15.19 15.59
C GLU A 197 -3.38 15.93 14.87
N ARG A 198 -2.70 15.25 13.94
CA ARG A 198 -1.62 15.86 13.15
C ARG A 198 -2.15 17.01 12.30
N LEU A 199 -3.26 16.81 11.61
CA LEU A 199 -3.92 17.85 10.81
C LEU A 199 -4.36 19.04 11.64
N SER A 200 -4.95 18.81 12.81
CA SER A 200 -5.33 19.88 13.75
C SER A 200 -4.10 20.67 14.21
N SER A 201 -3.01 19.99 14.57
CA SER A 201 -1.77 20.65 14.98
C SER A 201 -1.16 21.49 13.85
N ASP A 202 -1.15 20.98 12.63
CA ASP A 202 -0.60 21.69 11.47
C ASP A 202 -1.44 22.93 11.15
N TYR A 203 -2.77 22.82 11.20
CA TYR A 203 -3.69 23.96 11.05
C TYR A 203 -3.47 25.03 12.14
N GLN A 204 -3.30 24.63 13.40
CA GLN A 204 -3.04 25.57 14.49
C GLN A 204 -1.70 26.28 14.31
N ARG A 205 -0.66 25.55 13.86
CA ARG A 205 0.66 26.12 13.58
C ARG A 205 0.58 27.15 12.45
N GLU A 206 -0.09 26.81 11.36
CA GLU A 206 -0.31 27.71 10.22
C GLU A 206 -1.09 28.97 10.64
N LYS A 207 -2.18 28.82 11.41
CA LYS A 207 -2.95 29.94 11.94
C LYS A 207 -2.10 30.86 12.82
N ALA A 208 -1.21 30.30 13.65
CA ALA A 208 -0.31 31.08 14.49
C ALA A 208 0.73 31.85 13.65
N LEU A 209 1.29 31.22 12.61
CA LEU A 209 2.21 31.87 11.68
C LEU A 209 1.56 33.07 10.98
N TYR A 210 0.35 32.89 10.44
CA TYR A 210 -0.39 33.99 9.82
C TYR A 210 -0.66 35.14 10.80
N LYS A 211 -1.12 34.84 12.02
CA LYS A 211 -1.32 35.88 13.05
C LYS A 211 -0.03 36.64 13.37
N GLY A 212 1.10 35.95 13.47
CA GLY A 212 2.40 36.58 13.73
C GLY A 212 2.89 37.48 12.60
N MET A 213 2.64 37.10 11.34
CA MET A 213 3.01 37.91 10.17
C MET A 213 2.17 39.19 10.04
N PHE A 214 0.85 39.10 10.28
CA PHE A 214 -0.04 40.26 10.21
C PHE A 214 0.00 41.16 11.45
N GLY A 215 0.37 40.62 12.62
CA GLY A 215 0.57 41.43 13.83
C GLY A 215 1.75 42.40 13.68
N LYS A 216 2.88 41.92 13.15
CA LYS A 216 4.10 42.74 12.96
C LYS A 216 3.93 43.88 11.96
N GLN A 217 3.13 43.69 10.90
CA GLN A 217 2.82 44.77 9.94
C GLN A 217 2.04 45.93 10.57
N LYS A 218 1.28 45.68 11.63
CA LYS A 218 0.48 46.72 12.29
C LYS A 218 1.31 47.56 13.27
N ASP A 219 2.34 46.97 13.86
CA ASP A 219 3.25 47.65 14.78
C ASP A 219 4.26 48.55 14.02
N GLU A 220 4.71 48.15 12.82
CA GLU A 220 5.62 48.99 12.01
C GLU A 220 4.92 50.17 11.32
N ALA A 221 3.60 50.10 11.10
CA ALA A 221 2.83 51.21 10.51
C ALA A 221 2.38 52.29 11.53
N GLY A 222 2.59 52.07 12.84
CA GLY A 222 2.09 52.93 13.92
C GLY A 222 3.14 53.82 14.62
N GLY A 223 4.42 53.74 14.24
CA GLY A 223 5.55 54.33 14.98
C GLY A 223 6.15 55.64 14.43
N GLY A 224 5.42 56.39 13.60
CA GLY A 224 5.92 57.62 12.96
C GLY A 224 5.20 58.91 13.39
N GLY A 225 5.03 59.13 14.70
CA GLY A 225 4.54 60.40 15.24
C GLY A 225 5.70 61.33 15.58
N VAL A 226 6.02 62.27 14.69
CA VAL A 226 7.03 63.33 14.92
C VAL A 226 6.49 64.30 15.98
N GLU A 227 7.09 64.27 17.17
CA GLU A 227 6.92 65.33 18.17
C GLU A 227 7.43 66.66 17.59
N SER A 228 6.53 67.64 17.50
CA SER A 228 6.81 69.01 17.11
C SER A 228 7.01 69.83 18.38
N GLU A 229 8.24 69.97 18.84
CA GLU A 229 8.59 70.98 19.84
C GLU A 229 8.69 72.36 19.17
N VAL A 230 7.61 73.12 19.30
CA VAL A 230 7.58 74.56 19.07
C VAL A 230 8.26 75.23 20.25
N THR A 231 9.48 75.74 20.06
CA THR A 231 10.12 76.66 21.00
C THR A 231 9.89 78.09 20.54
N GLN A 232 9.04 78.82 21.28
CA GLN A 232 8.94 80.27 21.27
C GLN A 232 10.06 80.86 22.13
N ASN A 233 10.95 81.65 21.54
CA ASN A 233 11.32 83.02 21.94
C ASN A 233 12.49 83.55 21.12
#